data_AF-A0A845HUT2-F1
#
_entry.id   AF-A0A845HUT2-F1
#
_cell.length_a   1.000
_cell.length_b   1.000
_cell.length_c   1.000
_cell.angle_alpha   90.00
_cell.angle_beta   90.00
_cell.angle_gamma   90.00
#
_symmetry.space_group_name_H-M   'P 1'
#
loop_
_entity.id
_entity.type
_entity.pdbx_description
1 polymer ?
#
loop_
_entity_poly.entity_id
_entity_poly.type
_entity_poly.pdbx_seq_one_letter_code
_entity_poly.pdbx_strand_id
1 'polypeptide(L)'
;MKSVHTALALLICSAVAGCAAYPGAPVDWQHGAKRGTVAEIYDANTPPDRIPACLAGSSPADLTQHHYVRLSYHHVRAMHTEVAELPPGVSVQMGEMVELWPADCAKGALSRITRVMPAVP
;
A
#
# COMPACT_ATOMS: atom_id res chain seq x y z
N MET A 1 -66.39 -5.27 35.24
CA MET A 1 -65.93 -6.66 34.96
C MET A 1 -65.08 -6.60 33.70
N LYS A 2 -63.79 -6.95 33.85
CA LYS A 2 -62.71 -7.27 32.88
C LYS A 2 -62.78 -6.66 31.46
N SER A 3 -61.76 -5.87 31.12
CA SER A 3 -60.82 -6.24 30.04
C SER A 3 -59.52 -5.44 30.13
N VAL A 4 -58.46 -6.18 30.41
CA VAL A 4 -57.05 -5.79 30.47
C VAL A 4 -56.50 -5.76 29.04
N HIS A 5 -55.82 -4.69 28.65
CA HIS A 5 -55.00 -4.67 27.45
C HIS A 5 -53.56 -4.26 27.82
N THR A 6 -52.80 -5.25 28.27
CA THR A 6 -51.34 -5.27 28.23
C THR A 6 -50.89 -5.32 26.78
N ALA A 7 -50.24 -4.25 26.29
CA ALA A 7 -49.49 -4.26 25.03
C ALA A 7 -47.98 -4.31 25.35
N LEU A 8 -47.39 -5.40 24.89
CA LEU A 8 -46.02 -5.86 25.04
C LEU A 8 -45.17 -5.39 23.83
N ALA A 9 -43.84 -5.33 24.02
CA ALA A 9 -42.76 -5.34 23.03
C ALA A 9 -42.45 -4.00 22.32
N LEU A 10 -41.29 -3.34 22.51
CA LEU A 10 -39.87 -3.72 22.37
C LEU A 10 -39.44 -3.84 20.90
N LEU A 11 -38.75 -2.81 20.39
CA LEU A 11 -37.91 -2.93 19.18
C LEU A 11 -36.74 -1.94 19.21
N ILE A 12 -35.67 -2.48 19.78
CA ILE A 12 -34.27 -2.06 19.67
C ILE A 12 -33.88 -2.16 18.20
N CYS A 13 -33.42 -1.08 17.56
CA CYS A 13 -32.68 -1.15 16.31
C CYS A 13 -31.88 0.14 16.05
N SER A 14 -30.64 0.17 16.50
CA SER A 14 -29.58 1.04 15.96
C SER A 14 -28.22 0.35 16.14
N ALA A 15 -28.12 -0.86 15.57
CA ALA A 15 -26.86 -1.34 14.98
C ALA A 15 -26.69 -0.53 13.67
N VAL A 16 -25.55 -0.01 13.22
CA VAL A 16 -24.16 -0.42 13.32
C VAL A 16 -23.32 0.86 13.15
N ALA A 17 -22.68 1.38 14.21
CA ALA A 17 -21.59 2.35 14.07
C ALA A 17 -20.25 1.64 14.28
N GLY A 18 -20.06 0.53 13.57
CA GLY A 18 -18.79 -0.18 13.50
C GLY A 18 -17.97 0.33 12.32
N CYS A 19 -17.53 1.59 12.34
CA CYS A 19 -16.32 1.94 11.60
C CYS A 19 -15.15 1.27 12.32
N ALA A 20 -14.95 -0.02 12.07
CA ALA A 20 -13.71 -0.68 12.40
C ALA A 20 -12.65 -0.13 11.44
N ALA A 21 -12.19 1.10 11.71
CA ALA A 21 -10.91 1.55 11.23
C ALA A 21 -9.90 0.62 11.89
N TYR A 22 -9.51 -0.45 11.19
CA TYR A 22 -8.44 -1.31 11.65
C TYR A 22 -7.19 -0.44 11.74
N PRO A 23 -6.70 -0.09 12.95
CA PRO A 23 -5.44 0.58 13.05
C PRO A 23 -4.42 -0.51 12.75
N GLY A 24 -3.99 -0.60 11.49
CA GLY A 24 -2.88 -1.47 11.12
C GLY A 24 -1.72 -1.26 12.08
N ALA A 25 -0.88 -2.28 12.27
CA ALA A 25 0.22 -2.26 13.22
C ALA A 25 0.99 -0.92 13.14
N PRO A 26 1.41 -0.35 14.30
CA PRO A 26 2.12 0.92 14.32
C PRO A 26 3.37 0.82 13.45
N VAL A 27 3.54 1.82 12.58
CA VAL A 27 4.64 1.86 11.63
C VAL A 27 5.91 2.31 12.34
N ASP A 28 7.00 1.58 12.09
CA ASP A 28 8.30 1.87 12.68
C ASP A 28 9.10 2.91 11.88
N TRP A 29 8.65 4.16 11.94
CA TRP A 29 9.32 5.28 11.28
C TRP A 29 10.73 5.55 11.83
N GLN A 30 11.01 5.13 13.07
CA GLN A 30 12.26 5.42 13.77
C GLN A 30 13.38 4.45 13.35
N HIS A 31 13.06 3.21 12.98
CA HIS A 31 14.05 2.20 12.62
C HIS A 31 14.14 1.91 11.11
N GLY A 32 13.74 2.87 10.27
CA GLY A 32 14.09 2.83 8.85
C GLY A 32 12.92 2.98 7.89
N ALA A 33 11.69 2.73 8.32
CA ALA A 33 10.53 2.91 7.44
C ALA A 33 10.44 4.37 6.93
N LYS A 34 9.95 4.52 5.70
CA LYS A 34 9.76 5.80 5.02
C LYS A 34 8.37 5.85 4.39
N ARG A 35 7.83 7.06 4.30
CA ARG A 35 6.66 7.35 3.49
C ARG A 35 7.14 7.66 2.09
N GLY A 36 6.66 6.91 1.10
CA GLY A 36 6.95 7.18 -0.29
C GLY A 36 5.69 7.20 -1.12
N THR A 37 5.86 7.61 -2.36
CA THR A 37 4.80 7.74 -3.34
C THR A 37 5.14 6.88 -4.55
N VAL A 38 4.14 6.20 -5.10
CA VAL A 38 4.29 5.45 -6.35
C VAL A 38 4.53 6.43 -7.50
N ALA A 39 5.73 6.40 -8.07
CA ALA A 39 6.16 7.30 -9.13
C ALA A 39 6.05 6.66 -10.53
N GLU A 40 6.15 5.33 -10.63
CA GLU A 40 6.06 4.58 -11.88
C GLU A 40 5.65 3.14 -11.59
N ILE A 41 4.95 2.50 -12.51
CA ILE A 41 4.63 1.08 -12.48
C ILE A 41 5.37 0.43 -13.65
N TYR A 42 6.12 -0.63 -13.36
CA TYR A 42 6.82 -1.39 -14.39
C TYR A 42 5.93 -2.55 -14.87
N ASP A 43 5.82 -2.68 -16.17
CA ASP A 43 5.01 -3.67 -16.86
C ASP A 43 5.71 -4.19 -18.13
N ALA A 44 5.04 -5.10 -18.85
CA ALA A 44 5.56 -5.64 -20.11
C ALA A 44 5.82 -4.60 -21.22
N ASN A 45 5.21 -3.41 -21.13
CA ASN A 45 5.36 -2.33 -22.10
C ASN A 45 6.42 -1.30 -21.70
N THR A 46 7.03 -1.46 -20.53
CA THR A 46 8.09 -0.58 -20.04
C THR A 46 9.29 -0.65 -20.98
N PRO A 47 9.76 0.48 -21.53
CA PRO A 47 10.94 0.51 -22.40
C PRO A 47 12.18 -0.07 -21.68
N PRO A 48 13.01 -0.89 -22.34
CA PRO A 48 14.17 -1.52 -21.71
C PRO A 48 15.16 -0.54 -21.06
N ASP A 49 15.31 0.67 -21.60
CA ASP A 49 16.17 1.73 -21.07
C ASP A 49 15.61 2.39 -19.79
N ARG A 50 14.33 2.16 -19.49
CA ARG A 50 13.67 2.61 -18.25
C ARG A 50 13.64 1.54 -17.15
N ILE A 51 13.96 0.29 -17.48
CA ILE A 51 14.02 -0.80 -16.52
C ILE A 51 15.25 -0.62 -15.63
N PRO A 52 15.08 -0.57 -14.29
CA PRO A 52 16.20 -0.36 -13.36
C PRO A 52 17.09 -1.59 -13.27
N ALA A 53 18.34 -1.41 -12.83
CA ALA A 53 19.36 -2.47 -12.81
C ALA A 53 18.92 -3.75 -12.08
N CYS A 54 18.23 -3.64 -10.94
CA CYS A 54 17.71 -4.79 -10.20
C CYS A 54 16.64 -5.60 -10.95
N LEU A 55 16.04 -5.04 -12.01
CA LEU A 55 15.04 -5.70 -12.86
C LEU A 55 15.57 -5.99 -14.27
N ALA A 56 16.85 -5.71 -14.56
CA ALA A 56 17.40 -5.87 -15.90
C ALA A 56 17.38 -7.33 -16.41
N GLY A 57 17.28 -8.31 -15.50
CA GLY A 57 17.12 -9.72 -15.82
C GLY A 57 15.66 -10.20 -15.89
N SER A 58 14.68 -9.35 -15.58
CA SER A 58 13.27 -9.72 -15.57
C SER A 58 12.72 -9.83 -16.99
N SER A 59 11.98 -10.91 -17.26
CA SER A 59 11.22 -11.02 -18.51
C SER A 59 9.96 -10.14 -18.47
N PRO A 60 9.36 -9.81 -19.63
CA PRO A 60 8.07 -9.11 -19.65
C PRO A 60 6.96 -9.82 -18.86
N ALA A 61 7.01 -11.16 -18.81
CA ALA A 61 6.09 -11.95 -17.99
C ALA A 61 6.32 -11.72 -16.49
N ASP A 62 7.58 -11.68 -16.05
CA ASP A 62 7.92 -11.41 -14.65
C ASP A 62 7.47 -10.01 -14.22
N LEU A 63 7.70 -9.00 -15.08
CA LEU A 63 7.24 -7.64 -14.83
C LEU A 63 5.71 -7.56 -14.65
N THR A 64 4.97 -8.37 -15.41
CA THR A 64 3.50 -8.41 -15.34
C THR A 64 2.99 -9.16 -14.11
N GLN A 65 3.69 -10.21 -13.68
CA GLN A 65 3.25 -11.08 -12.58
C GLN A 65 3.59 -10.53 -11.20
N HIS A 66 4.77 -9.93 -11.05
CA HIS A 66 5.28 -9.48 -9.75
C HIS A 66 4.91 -8.03 -9.41
N HIS A 67 4.41 -7.27 -10.40
CA HIS A 67 3.96 -5.88 -10.22
C HIS A 67 5.00 -5.00 -9.50
N TYR A 68 6.10 -4.71 -10.19
CA TYR A 68 7.13 -3.84 -9.65
C TYR A 68 6.76 -2.36 -9.80
N VAL A 69 7.16 -1.55 -8.83
CA VAL A 69 6.93 -0.10 -8.83
C VAL A 69 8.19 0.67 -8.50
N ARG A 70 8.33 1.87 -9.09
CA ARG A 70 9.26 2.89 -8.63
C ARG A 70 8.58 3.72 -7.55
N LEU A 71 9.26 3.89 -6.44
CA LEU A 71 8.83 4.73 -5.33
C LEU A 71 9.72 5.96 -5.24
N SER A 72 9.15 7.10 -4.86
CA SER A 72 9.92 8.29 -4.49
C SER A 72 9.65 8.64 -3.03
N TYR A 73 10.68 8.95 -2.25
CA TYR A 73 10.52 9.39 -0.87
C TYR A 73 11.51 10.50 -0.51
N HIS A 74 11.10 11.33 0.44
CA HIS A 74 11.98 12.35 0.99
C HIS A 74 12.76 11.80 2.19
N HIS A 75 14.06 12.04 2.20
CA HIS A 75 14.89 11.89 3.39
C HIS A 75 15.70 13.16 3.61
N VAL A 76 15.48 13.79 4.76
CA VAL A 76 16.05 15.09 5.10
C VAL A 76 15.68 16.14 4.04
N ARG A 77 16.58 16.46 3.10
CA ARG A 77 16.35 17.44 2.02
C ARG A 77 16.49 16.83 0.62
N ALA A 78 16.74 15.53 0.52
CA ALA A 78 16.92 14.83 -0.73
C ALA A 78 15.66 14.03 -1.10
N MET A 79 15.35 14.01 -2.39
CA MET A 79 14.41 13.05 -2.96
C MET A 79 15.19 11.80 -3.35
N HIS A 80 14.74 10.65 -2.88
CA HIS A 80 15.31 9.35 -3.20
C HIS A 80 14.30 8.54 -4.01
N THR A 81 14.82 7.65 -4.85
CA THR A 81 14.00 6.73 -5.64
C THR A 81 14.39 5.30 -5.34
N GLU A 82 13.39 4.45 -5.15
CA GLU A 82 13.57 3.03 -4.86
C GLU A 82 12.72 2.18 -5.80
N VAL A 83 13.04 0.88 -5.86
CA VAL A 83 12.26 -0.11 -6.60
C VAL A 83 11.77 -1.16 -5.63
N ALA A 84 10.48 -1.50 -5.70
CA ALA A 84 9.86 -2.49 -4.84
C ALA A 84 8.92 -3.40 -5.64
N GLU A 85 8.72 -4.61 -5.13
CA GLU A 85 7.63 -5.50 -5.54
C GLU A 85 6.38 -5.17 -4.70
N LEU A 86 5.21 -5.17 -5.33
CA LEU A 86 3.96 -5.05 -4.59
C LEU A 86 3.66 -6.34 -3.81
N PRO A 87 3.09 -6.24 -2.59
CA PRO A 87 2.61 -7.42 -1.90
C PRO A 87 1.51 -8.14 -2.71
N PRO A 88 1.39 -9.47 -2.62
CA PRO A 88 0.37 -10.22 -3.34
C PRO A 88 -1.04 -9.70 -3.07
N GLY A 89 -1.83 -9.51 -4.14
CA GLY A 89 -3.22 -9.03 -4.05
C GLY A 89 -3.35 -7.53 -3.76
N VAL A 90 -2.24 -6.80 -3.69
CA VAL A 90 -2.24 -5.33 -3.59
C VAL A 90 -2.08 -4.74 -4.97
N SER A 91 -2.99 -3.86 -5.34
CA SER A 91 -2.87 -2.99 -6.51
C SER A 91 -2.63 -1.57 -6.05
N VAL A 92 -1.83 -0.81 -6.80
CA VAL A 92 -1.62 0.62 -6.55
C VAL A 92 -1.80 1.44 -7.82
N GLN A 93 -2.03 2.73 -7.65
CA GLN A 93 -2.02 3.74 -8.71
C GLN A 93 -0.83 4.68 -8.52
N MET A 94 -0.43 5.34 -9.61
CA MET A 94 0.54 6.43 -9.52
C MET A 94 0.03 7.51 -8.55
N GLY A 95 0.93 8.03 -7.71
CA GLY A 95 0.59 9.02 -6.69
C GLY A 95 0.10 8.45 -5.37
N GLU A 96 -0.21 7.14 -5.29
CA GLU A 96 -0.58 6.54 -4.00
C GLU A 96 0.62 6.48 -3.05
N MET A 97 0.32 6.65 -1.76
CA MET A 97 1.32 6.62 -0.70
C MET A 97 1.49 5.20 -0.16
N VAL A 98 2.73 4.85 0.15
CA VAL A 98 3.08 3.57 0.74
C VAL A 98 4.01 3.75 1.93
N GLU A 99 3.95 2.79 2.85
CA GLU A 99 5.03 2.54 3.78
C GLU A 99 6.06 1.67 3.07
N LEU A 100 7.30 2.15 3.01
CA LEU A 100 8.41 1.44 2.38
C LEU A 100 9.60 1.30 3.32
N TRP A 101 10.34 0.22 3.11
CA TRP A 101 11.62 -0.08 3.73
C TRP A 101 12.69 -0.03 2.63
N PRO A 102 13.50 1.04 2.58
CA PRO A 102 14.46 1.25 1.51
C PRO A 102 15.51 0.13 1.40
N ALA A 103 15.89 -0.21 0.18
CA ALA A 103 16.98 -1.13 -0.15
C ALA A 103 17.58 -0.77 -1.51
N ASP A 104 18.86 -1.07 -1.70
CA ASP A 104 19.64 -0.58 -2.84
C ASP A 104 19.49 -1.47 -4.09
N CYS A 105 18.68 -1.01 -5.04
CA CYS A 105 18.48 -1.66 -6.34
C CYS A 105 19.78 -1.80 -7.16
N ALA A 106 20.76 -0.89 -7.01
CA ALA A 106 22.05 -1.03 -7.70
C ALA A 106 22.89 -2.18 -7.13
N LYS A 107 22.58 -2.63 -5.91
CA LYS A 107 23.15 -3.84 -5.28
C LYS A 107 22.27 -5.09 -5.47
N GLY A 108 21.24 -5.01 -6.32
CA GLY A 108 20.33 -6.11 -6.58
C GLY A 108 19.30 -6.36 -5.47
N ALA A 109 19.11 -5.44 -4.53
CA ALA A 109 18.13 -5.56 -3.47
C ALA A 109 16.88 -4.71 -3.77
N LEU A 110 15.69 -5.32 -3.65
CA LEU A 110 14.42 -4.60 -3.77
C LEU A 110 13.99 -4.04 -2.42
N SER A 111 13.46 -2.83 -2.44
CA SER A 111 12.76 -2.25 -1.30
C SER A 111 11.49 -3.05 -1.00
N ARG A 112 11.05 -3.01 0.26
CA ARG A 112 9.84 -3.72 0.71
C ARG A 112 8.73 -2.74 0.99
N ILE A 113 7.56 -2.97 0.40
CA ILE A 113 6.31 -2.31 0.77
C ILE A 113 5.59 -3.17 1.80
N THR A 114 5.25 -2.58 2.94
CA THR A 114 4.51 -3.27 4.02
C THR A 114 3.03 -2.92 4.01
N ARG A 115 2.67 -1.73 3.52
CA ARG A 115 1.27 -1.32 3.34
C ARG A 115 1.12 -0.16 2.37
N VAL A 116 -0.03 -0.13 1.70
CA VAL A 116 -0.55 1.07 1.04
C VAL A 116 -1.24 1.94 2.09
N MET A 117 -1.02 3.25 2.02
CA MET A 117 -1.58 4.22 2.94
C MET A 117 -2.87 4.79 2.36
N PRO A 118 -3.88 5.10 3.19
CA PRO A 118 -5.05 5.82 2.74
C PRO A 118 -4.65 7.17 2.12
N ALA A 119 -5.36 7.58 1.06
CA ALA A 119 -5.25 8.94 0.57
C ALA A 119 -5.57 9.93 1.71
N VAL A 120 -4.73 10.96 1.87
CA VAL A 120 -5.04 12.04 2.81
C VAL A 120 -6.13 12.90 2.15
N PRO A 121 -7.29 13.10 2.80
CA PRO A 121 -8.38 13.93 2.27
C PRO A 121 -8.00 15.40 2.16
#